data_AF-A0A7C0UFK7-F1
#
_entry.id   AF-A0A7C0UFK7-F1
#
_cell.length_a   1.000
_cell.length_b   1.000
_cell.length_c   1.000
_cell.angle_alpha   90.00
_cell.angle_beta   90.00
_cell.angle_gamma   90.00
#
_symmetry.space_group_name_H-M   'P 1'
#
loop_
_entity.id
_entity.type
_entity.pdbx_description
1 polymer ?
#
loop_
_entity_poly.entity_id
_entity_poly.type
_entity_poly.pdbx_seq_one_letter_code
_entity_poly.pdbx_strand_id
1 'polypeptide(L)'
;MEFIEGEGMLLMLASLGIYVASGSACTSKALKASPVLLSMGIPSHVAHGSVVFSLGTENTVEQIDYTLEEFPRIIRRLRELSPFAQGWDAVEEGESCTPKK
;
A
#
# COMPACT_ATOMS: atom_id res chain seq x y z
N MET A 1 0.67 2.90 5.12
CA MET A 1 -0.47 3.78 4.84
C MET A 1 -1.37 3.82 6.06
N GLU A 2 -1.93 4.98 6.39
CA GLU A 2 -2.85 5.09 7.52
C GLU A 2 -4.27 4.63 7.12
N PHE A 3 -4.98 4.05 8.08
CA PHE A 3 -6.41 3.68 8.00
C PHE A 3 -6.78 2.64 6.92
N ILE A 4 -5.79 1.90 6.40
CA ILE A 4 -5.96 0.84 5.39
C ILE A 4 -5.17 -0.39 5.81
N GLU A 5 -5.76 -1.57 5.66
CA GLU A 5 -5.07 -2.86 5.87
C GLU A 5 -4.37 -3.34 4.58
N GLY A 6 -3.11 -3.79 4.70
CA GLY A 6 -2.34 -4.28 3.56
C GLY A 6 -2.94 -5.50 2.86
N GLU A 7 -3.71 -6.33 3.59
CA GLU A 7 -4.38 -7.52 3.04
C GLU A 7 -5.50 -7.14 2.05
N GLY A 8 -6.27 -6.09 2.36
CA GLY A 8 -7.28 -5.56 1.43
C GLY A 8 -6.66 -4.99 0.16
N MET A 9 -5.49 -4.35 0.28
CA MET A 9 -4.72 -3.87 -0.88
C MET A 9 -4.23 -5.01 -1.76
N LEU A 10 -3.64 -6.05 -1.15
CA LEU A 10 -3.17 -7.24 -1.83
C LEU A 10 -4.27 -7.89 -2.68
N LEU A 11 -5.46 -8.08 -2.10
CA LEU A 11 -6.59 -8.72 -2.78
C LEU A 11 -7.08 -7.90 -3.98
N MET A 12 -7.20 -6.57 -3.81
CA MET A 12 -7.64 -5.71 -4.92
C MET A 12 -6.59 -5.59 -6.02
N LEU A 13 -5.32 -5.45 -5.68
CA LEU A 13 -4.24 -5.42 -6.66
C LEU A 13 -4.16 -6.73 -7.44
N ALA A 14 -4.28 -7.87 -6.75
CA ALA A 14 -4.30 -9.18 -7.40
C ALA A 14 -5.49 -9.33 -8.37
N SER A 15 -6.65 -8.72 -8.07
CA SER A 15 -7.79 -8.72 -9.00
C SER A 15 -7.55 -7.95 -10.30
N LEU A 16 -6.62 -6.99 -10.27
CA LEU A 16 -6.16 -6.23 -11.44
C LEU A 16 -4.92 -6.85 -12.11
N GLY A 17 -4.47 -8.02 -11.65
CA GLY A 17 -3.25 -8.67 -12.16
C GLY A 17 -1.94 -8.04 -11.66
N ILE A 18 -1.99 -7.16 -10.66
CA ILE A 18 -0.82 -6.55 -10.03
C ILE A 18 -0.48 -7.34 -8.76
N TYR A 19 0.65 -8.04 -8.76
CA TYR A 19 1.06 -8.89 -7.63
C TYR A 19 2.08 -8.17 -6.76
N VAL A 20 1.76 -8.04 -5.48
CA VAL A 20 2.59 -7.37 -4.47
C VAL A 20 2.74 -8.27 -3.23
N ALA A 21 3.61 -7.87 -2.31
CA ALA A 21 3.68 -8.45 -0.98
C ALA A 21 3.19 -7.44 0.07
N SER A 22 2.65 -7.92 1.19
CA SER A 22 2.49 -7.08 2.39
C SER A 22 3.79 -7.10 3.21
N GLY A 23 4.11 -6.00 3.88
CA GLY A 23 5.33 -5.83 4.68
C GLY A 23 5.50 -6.81 5.86
N SER A 24 4.50 -7.66 6.12
CA SER A 24 4.54 -8.82 7.01
C SER A 24 4.63 -10.13 6.22
N ALA A 25 5.57 -10.25 5.28
CA ALA A 25 5.74 -11.36 4.34
C ALA A 25 5.70 -12.79 4.95
N CYS A 26 5.75 -12.93 6.27
CA CYS A 26 5.44 -14.18 6.96
C CYS A 26 3.96 -14.22 7.35
N THR A 27 3.19 -15.01 6.61
CA THR A 27 1.91 -15.60 7.00
C THR A 27 2.05 -16.40 8.30
N SER A 28 2.12 -15.73 9.44
CA SER A 28 1.81 -16.29 10.74
C SER A 28 0.41 -15.82 11.09
N LYS A 29 -0.44 -16.68 11.63
CA LYS A 29 -1.87 -16.50 11.94
C LYS A 29 -2.23 -15.31 12.88
N ALA A 30 -1.34 -14.34 13.05
CA ALA A 30 -1.50 -13.18 13.89
C ALA A 30 -1.44 -11.90 13.04
N LEU A 31 -2.48 -11.06 13.15
CA LEU A 31 -2.57 -9.69 12.63
C LEU A 31 -1.50 -8.79 13.28
N LYS A 32 -0.22 -9.05 13.00
CA LYS A 32 0.92 -8.33 13.59
C LYS A 32 1.61 -7.50 12.52
N ALA A 33 1.81 -6.22 12.83
CA ALA A 33 2.62 -5.32 12.01
C ALA A 33 4.04 -5.87 11.84
N SER A 34 4.69 -5.47 10.75
CA SER A 34 6.06 -5.89 10.43
C SER A 34 7.02 -5.59 11.58
N PRO A 35 7.72 -6.60 12.14
CA PRO A 35 8.71 -6.37 13.20
C PRO A 35 9.83 -5.42 12.78
N VAL A 36 10.17 -5.39 11.48
CA VAL A 36 11.17 -4.48 10.91
C VAL A 36 10.67 -3.04 10.95
N LEU A 37 9.46 -2.77 10.47
CA LEU A 37 8.89 -1.42 10.50
C LEU A 37 8.72 -0.91 11.93
N LEU A 38 8.27 -1.77 12.85
CA LEU A 38 8.18 -1.43 14.26
C LEU A 38 9.56 -1.09 14.87
N SER A 39 10.60 -1.84 14.51
CA SER A 39 11.98 -1.59 14.97
C SER A 39 12.57 -0.30 14.38
N MET A 40 12.10 0.12 13.20
CA MET A 40 12.43 1.41 12.60
C MET A 40 11.70 2.60 13.27
N GLY A 41 10.88 2.33 14.29
CA GLY A 41 10.08 3.36 14.97
C GLY A 41 8.80 3.75 14.23
N ILE A 42 8.40 3.00 13.20
CA ILE A 42 7.13 3.25 12.50
C ILE A 42 5.99 2.78 13.41
N PRO A 43 4.98 3.63 13.67
CA PRO A 43 3.84 3.25 14.48
C PRO A 43 3.10 2.04 13.89
N SER A 44 2.57 1.16 14.75
CA SER A 44 1.86 -0.05 14.33
C SER A 44 0.73 0.23 13.36
N HIS A 45 -0.09 1.27 13.61
CA HIS A 45 -1.21 1.65 12.76
C HIS A 45 -0.80 2.04 11.32
N VAL A 46 0.42 2.56 11.13
CA VAL A 46 0.98 2.85 9.79
C VAL A 46 1.56 1.59 9.16
N ALA A 47 2.21 0.75 9.99
CA ALA A 47 2.90 -0.46 9.55
C ALA A 47 1.93 -1.56 9.06
N HIS A 48 0.69 -1.59 9.56
CA HIS A 48 -0.36 -2.52 9.10
C HIS A 48 -0.79 -2.27 7.64
N GLY A 49 -0.73 -1.02 7.18
CA GLY A 49 -1.02 -0.64 5.80
C GLY A 49 0.21 -0.62 4.90
N SER A 50 1.18 -1.51 5.12
CA SER A 50 2.41 -1.57 4.33
C SER A 50 2.32 -2.62 3.22
N VAL A 51 2.76 -2.23 2.03
CA VAL A 51 2.91 -3.10 0.87
C VAL A 51 4.29 -2.89 0.25
N VAL A 52 4.83 -3.94 -0.34
CA VAL A 52 6.15 -3.98 -0.95
C VAL A 52 5.97 -4.38 -2.41
N PHE A 53 6.47 -3.52 -3.29
CA PHE A 53 6.59 -3.78 -4.72
C PHE A 53 8.03 -4.22 -4.99
N SER A 54 8.19 -5.42 -5.54
CA SER A 54 9.48 -5.96 -5.94
C SER A 54 9.53 -6.03 -7.46
N LEU A 55 10.41 -5.25 -8.06
CA LEU A 55 10.61 -5.22 -9.50
C LEU A 55 11.73 -6.18 -9.92
N GLY A 56 11.55 -6.84 -11.06
CA GLY A 56 12.51 -7.70 -11.73
C GLY A 56 12.74 -7.28 -13.19
N THR A 57 13.69 -7.91 -13.87
CA THR A 57 14.12 -7.55 -15.24
C THR A 57 13.01 -7.62 -16.29
N GLU A 58 12.00 -8.45 -16.06
CA GLU A 58 10.86 -8.62 -16.97
C GLU A 58 9.79 -7.54 -16.82
N ASN A 59 9.91 -6.63 -15.85
CA ASN A 59 8.92 -5.55 -15.67
C ASN A 59 9.14 -4.47 -16.72
N THR A 60 8.04 -4.03 -17.34
CA THR A 60 8.07 -2.98 -18.36
C THR A 60 7.60 -1.64 -17.81
N VAL A 61 7.95 -0.55 -18.50
CA VAL A 61 7.52 0.80 -18.11
C VAL A 61 6.00 0.91 -18.17
N GLU A 62 5.37 0.28 -19.16
CA GLU A 62 3.93 0.27 -19.34
C GLU A 62 3.20 -0.41 -18.17
N GLN A 63 3.79 -1.46 -17.58
CA GLN A 63 3.25 -2.11 -16.39
C GLN A 63 3.36 -1.21 -15.15
N ILE A 64 4.44 -0.44 -15.05
CA ILE A 64 4.61 0.55 -13.98
C ILE A 64 3.57 1.67 -14.14
N ASP A 65 3.40 2.20 -15.35
CA ASP A 65 2.42 3.25 -15.64
C ASP A 65 0.99 2.76 -15.33
N TYR A 66 0.63 1.55 -15.77
CA TYR A 66 -0.64 0.92 -15.43
C TYR A 66 -0.84 0.81 -13.91
N THR A 67 0.20 0.38 -13.18
CA THR A 67 0.15 0.30 -11.72
C THR A 67 -0.05 1.67 -11.08
N LEU A 68 0.62 2.72 -11.59
CA LEU A 68 0.50 4.09 -11.09
C LEU A 68 -0.88 4.70 -11.35
N GLU A 69 -1.57 4.30 -12.43
CA GLU A 69 -2.94 4.73 -12.72
C GLU A 69 -3.97 4.08 -11.81
N GLU A 70 -3.82 2.77 -11.55
CA GLU A 70 -4.81 1.99 -10.78
C GLU A 70 -4.60 2.08 -9.27
N PHE A 71 -3.36 2.17 -8.80
CA PHE A 71 -3.05 2.17 -7.37
C PHE A 71 -3.78 3.28 -6.59
N PRO A 72 -3.81 4.56 -7.03
CA PRO A 72 -4.55 5.62 -6.35
C PRO A 72 -6.07 5.39 -6.34
N ARG A 73 -6.62 4.66 -7.33
CA ARG A 73 -8.05 4.32 -7.37
C ARG A 73 -8.39 3.30 -6.28
N ILE A 74 -7.55 2.28 -6.13
CA ILE A 74 -7.69 1.27 -5.07
C ILE A 74 -7.57 1.91 -3.68
N ILE A 75 -6.58 2.80 -3.47
CA ILE A 75 -6.39 3.47 -2.18
C ILE A 75 -7.61 4.31 -1.81
N ARG A 76 -8.17 5.08 -2.75
CA ARG A 76 -9.41 5.83 -2.52
C ARG A 76 -10.57 4.89 -2.14
N ARG A 77 -10.73 3.79 -2.88
CA ARG A 77 -11.78 2.82 -2.62
C ARG A 77 -11.66 2.17 -1.23
N LEU A 78 -10.45 1.81 -0.82
CA LEU A 78 -10.20 1.25 0.52
C LEU A 78 -10.50 2.24 1.63
N ARG A 79 -10.20 3.52 1.40
CA ARG A 79 -10.49 4.58 2.37
C ARG A 79 -11.98 4.82 2.54
N GLU A 80 -12.76 4.80 1.46
CA GLU A 80 -14.22 4.90 1.53
C GLU A 80 -14.86 3.81 2.39
N LEU A 81 -14.25 2.62 2.42
CA LEU A 81 -14.72 1.48 3.20
C LEU A 81 -14.22 1.50 4.65
N SER A 82 -13.22 2.33 4.96
CA SER A 82 -12.61 2.41 6.28
C SER A 82 -13.40 3.37 7.18
N PRO A 83 -13.89 2.93 8.36
CA PRO A 83 -14.60 3.79 9.29
C PRO A 83 -13.71 4.87 9.92
N PHE A 84 -12.38 4.72 9.81
CA PHE A 84 -11.39 5.64 10.39
C PHE A 84 -10.84 6.67 9.39
N ALA A 85 -11.23 6.60 8.11
CA ALA A 85 -10.74 7.52 7.09
C ALA A 85 -11.43 8.91 7.10
N GLN A 86 -12.39 9.14 8.01
CA GLN A 86 -13.09 10.42 8.12
C GLN A 86 -12.10 11.55 8.48
N GLY A 87 -11.79 12.41 7.50
CA GLY A 87 -10.85 13.53 7.66
C GLY A 87 -9.58 13.44 6.81
N TRP A 88 -9.39 12.39 6.01
CA TRP A 88 -8.24 12.31 5.09
C TRP A 88 -8.34 13.29 3.90
N ASP A 89 -9.53 13.84 3.60
CA ASP A 89 -9.74 14.79 2.50
C ASP A 89 -8.98 16.12 2.67
N ALA A 90 -8.29 16.33 3.81
CA ALA A 90 -7.50 17.51 4.11
C ALA A 90 -5.99 17.35 3.92
N VAL A 91 -5.49 16.20 3.43
CA VAL A 91 -4.08 16.11 3.03
C VAL A 91 -3.96 16.76 1.66
N GLU A 92 -3.48 18.01 1.63
CA GLU A 92 -3.01 18.68 0.41
C GLU A 92 -2.16 17.71 -0.41
N GLU A 93 -2.16 17.87 -1.73
CA GLU A 93 -1.29 17.19 -2.70
C GLU A 93 0.20 17.41 -2.35
N GLY A 94 0.66 16.76 -1.29
CA GLY A 94 1.94 16.96 -0.66
C GLY A 94 2.89 15.86 -1.07
N GLU A 95 3.76 16.22 -2.00
CA GLU A 95 4.79 15.41 -2.64
C GLU A 95 4.21 14.25 -3.45
N SER A 96 3.86 14.58 -4.69
CA SER A 96 3.85 13.66 -5.81
C SER A 96 4.91 12.57 -5.60
N CYS A 97 4.49 11.31 -5.54
CA CYS A 97 5.37 10.14 -5.65
C CYS A 97 5.89 10.03 -7.10
N THR A 98 6.36 11.16 -7.64
CA THR A 98 7.05 11.26 -8.90
C THR A 98 8.54 11.21 -8.61
N PRO A 99 9.33 10.56 -9.47
CA PRO A 99 10.78 10.65 -9.38
C PRO A 99 11.16 12.13 -9.49
N LYS A 100 11.71 12.69 -8.41
CA LYS A 100 12.38 14.00 -8.47
C LYS A 100 13.53 13.85 -9.45
N LYS A 101 13.47 14.56 -10.58
CA LYS A 101 14.54 14.63 -11.59
C LYS A 101 15.86 15.10 -10.96
#